data_AF-A0A7C6IAJ1-F1
#
_entry.id   AF-A0A7C6IAJ1-F1
#
_cell.length_a   1.000
_cell.length_b   1.000
_cell.length_c   1.000
_cell.angle_alpha   90.00
_cell.angle_beta   90.00
_cell.angle_gamma   90.00
#
_symmetry.space_group_name_H-M   'P 1'
#
loop_
_entity.id
_entity.type
_entity.pdbx_description
1 polymer ?
#
loop_
_entity_poly.entity_id
_entity_poly.type
_entity_poly.pdbx_seq_one_letter_code
_entity_poly.pdbx_strand_id
1 'polypeptide(L)' 'MTNNDVLKRLRYVFDYSTNKMIEISNLAEQNTNNDFMGAWLLQEDEEGYEECSDRDLAVFLNGLIIEKRGRKDGP' A
#
# COMPACT_ATOMS: atom_id res chain seq x y z
N MET A 1 -0.95 -16.15 -4.03
CA MET A 1 -1.42 -14.82 -3.59
C MET A 1 -0.18 -14.08 -3.14
N THR A 2 0.24 -13.09 -3.91
CA THR A 2 1.42 -12.25 -3.65
C THR A 2 1.04 -11.05 -2.78
N ASN A 3 2.02 -10.29 -2.29
CA ASN A 3 1.75 -9.04 -1.57
C ASN A 3 1.07 -8.00 -2.47
N ASN A 4 1.43 -7.97 -3.76
CA ASN A 4 0.75 -7.17 -4.78
C ASN A 4 -0.73 -7.57 -4.90
N ASP A 5 -1.06 -8.87 -4.89
CA ASP A 5 -2.46 -9.32 -4.90
C ASP A 5 -3.25 -8.78 -3.70
N VAL A 6 -2.63 -8.80 -2.51
CA VAL A 6 -3.24 -8.26 -1.29
C VAL A 6 -3.50 -6.76 -1.43
N LEU A 7 -2.51 -5.99 -1.90
CA LEU A 7 -2.66 -4.55 -2.15
C LEU A 7 -3.77 -4.24 -3.17
N LYS A 8 -3.80 -4.94 -4.31
CA LYS A 8 -4.83 -4.79 -5.34
C LYS A 8 -6.22 -5.11 -4.79
N ARG A 9 -6.36 -6.17 -3.99
CA ARG A 9 -7.62 -6.55 -3.35
C ARG A 9 -8.08 -5.52 -2.34
N LEU A 10 -7.18 -5.01 -1.49
CA LEU A 10 -7.51 -3.96 -0.52
C LEU A 10 -7.97 -2.69 -1.23
N ARG A 11 -7.26 -2.28 -2.30
CA ARG A 11 -7.64 -1.16 -3.15
C ARG A 11 -9.06 -1.33 -3.69
N TYR A 12 -9.39 -2.50 -4.23
CA TYR A 12 -10.72 -2.79 -4.78
C TYR A 12 -11.82 -2.84 -3.70
N VAL A 13 -11.58 -3.57 -2.60
CA VAL A 13 -12.56 -3.75 -1.51
C VAL A 13 -12.95 -2.42 -0.86
N PHE A 14 -12.01 -1.49 -0.74
CA PHE A 14 -12.26 -0.18 -0.15
C PHE A 14 -12.51 0.94 -1.17
N ASP A 15 -12.54 0.62 -2.46
CA ASP A 15 -12.68 1.58 -3.56
C ASP A 15 -11.67 2.75 -3.47
N TYR A 16 -10.40 2.40 -3.28
CA TYR A 16 -9.32 3.37 -3.15
C TYR A 16 -8.71 3.76 -4.50
N SER A 17 -8.49 5.06 -4.67
CA SER A 17 -7.63 5.59 -5.71
C SER A 17 -6.16 5.30 -5.39
N THR A 18 -5.29 5.30 -6.40
CA THR A 18 -3.84 5.16 -6.20
C THR A 18 -3.31 6.25 -5.26
N ASN A 19 -3.80 7.49 -5.40
CA ASN A 19 -3.44 8.59 -4.49
C ASN A 19 -3.80 8.27 -3.04
N LYS A 20 -4.99 7.70 -2.80
CA LYS A 20 -5.40 7.30 -1.44
C LYS A 20 -4.51 6.19 -0.89
N MET A 21 -4.08 5.24 -1.71
CA MET A 21 -3.13 4.19 -1.30
C MET A 21 -1.77 4.79 -0.89
N ILE A 22 -1.28 5.79 -1.62
CA ILE A 22 -0.03 6.51 -1.30
C ILE A 22 -0.19 7.28 0.02
N GLU A 23 -1.29 8.03 0.18
CA GLU A 23 -1.60 8.73 1.43
C GLU A 23 -1.58 7.78 2.62
N ILE A 24 -2.24 6.62 2.50
CA ILE A 24 -2.28 5.59 3.53
C ILE A 24 -0.87 5.08 3.85
N SER A 25 -0.05 4.77 2.85
CA SER A 25 1.33 4.32 3.05
C SER A 25 2.16 5.34 3.84
N ASN A 26 1.97 6.61 3.52
CA ASN A 26 2.72 7.72 4.13
C ASN A 26 2.29 8.00 5.58
N LEU A 27 1.11 7.55 6.02
CA LEU A 27 0.69 7.65 7.42
C LEU A 27 1.61 6.87 8.37
N ALA A 28 2.25 5.81 7.88
CA ALA A 28 3.21 4.98 8.62
C ALA A 28 4.67 5.34 8.33
N GLU A 29 4.93 6.59 7.89
CA GLU A 29 6.28 7.14 7.65
C GLU A 29 7.07 6.43 6.53
N GLN A 30 6.37 5.73 5.64
CA GLN A 30 6.93 5.34 4.36
C GLN A 30 7.01 6.58 3.47
N ASN A 31 8.13 6.81 2.78
CA ASN A 31 8.20 7.80 1.70
C ASN A 31 7.76 7.14 0.39
N THR A 32 6.56 6.57 0.37
CA THR A 32 6.03 5.93 -0.84
C THR A 32 5.65 7.02 -1.83
N ASN A 33 6.14 6.90 -3.07
CA ASN A 33 5.83 7.82 -4.16
C ASN A 33 4.91 7.16 -5.20
N ASN A 34 4.48 7.94 -6.21
CA ASN A 34 3.61 7.45 -7.27
C ASN A 34 4.23 6.29 -8.07
N ASP A 35 5.54 6.30 -8.26
CA ASP A 35 6.23 5.31 -9.09
C ASP A 35 6.21 3.93 -8.41
N PHE A 36 6.54 3.85 -7.11
CA PHE A 36 6.50 2.58 -6.36
C PHE A 36 5.08 2.02 -6.23
N MET A 37 4.09 2.86 -5.88
CA MET A 37 2.71 2.39 -5.77
C MET A 37 2.14 1.98 -7.13
N GLY A 38 2.53 2.67 -8.20
CA GLY A 38 2.21 2.29 -9.57
C GLY A 38 2.75 0.91 -9.90
N ALA A 39 4.06 0.70 -9.72
CA ALA A 39 4.73 -0.57 -9.98
C ALA A 39 4.12 -1.76 -9.23
N TRP A 40 3.72 -1.57 -7.97
CA TRP A 40 3.08 -2.65 -7.19
C TRP A 40 1.67 -3.00 -7.65
N LEU A 41 0.97 -2.08 -8.31
CA LEU A 41 -0.40 -2.26 -8.79
C LEU A 41 -0.48 -2.79 -10.22
N LEU A 42 0.64 -2.90 -10.93
CA LEU A 42 0.76 -3.54 -12.25
C LEU A 42 0.60 -5.07 -12.14
N GLN A 43 0.21 -5.72 -13.23
CA GLN A 43 0.28 -7.17 -13.40
C GLN A 43 1.74 -7.62 -13.54
N GLU A 44 2.01 -8.89 -13.19
CA GLU A 44 3.36 -9.46 -13.18
C GLU A 44 4.05 -9.44 -14.56
N ASP A 45 3.27 -9.37 -15.63
CA ASP A 45 3.74 -9.34 -17.02
C ASP A 45 3.83 -7.92 -17.63
N GLU A 46 3.43 -6.88 -16.89
CA GLU A 46 3.50 -5.49 -17.35
C GLU A 46 4.90 -4.88 -17.14
N GLU A 47 5.34 -4.07 -18.09
CA GLU A 47 6.63 -3.36 -17.99
C GLU A 47 6.64 -2.41 -16.79
N GLY A 48 7.67 -2.50 -15.96
CA GLY A 48 7.79 -1.72 -14.72
C GLY A 48 7.11 -2.35 -13.51
N TYR A 49 6.62 -3.59 -13.61
CA TYR A 49 6.18 -4.35 -12.45
C TYR A 49 7.31 -4.53 -11.43
N GLU A 50 6.99 -4.30 -10.16
CA GLU A 50 7.87 -4.61 -9.03
C GLU A 50 7.11 -5.42 -7.97
N GLU A 51 7.79 -6.42 -7.39
CA GLU A 51 7.24 -7.17 -6.27
C GLU A 51 7.19 -6.28 -5.01
N CYS A 52 6.03 -6.28 -4.35
CA CYS A 52 5.87 -5.65 -3.05
C CYS A 52 6.49 -6.55 -1.97
N SER A 53 7.49 -6.05 -1.26
CA SER A 53 8.13 -6.82 -0.19
C SER A 53 7.20 -6.98 1.02
N ASP A 54 7.45 -8.00 1.85
CA ASP A 54 6.71 -8.19 3.11
C ASP A 54 6.79 -6.96 4.02
N ARG A 55 7.95 -6.28 3.99
CA ARG A 55 8.17 -5.04 4.75
C ARG A 55 7.27 -3.93 4.24
N ASP A 56 7.19 -3.74 2.93
CA ASP A 56 6.39 -2.67 2.33
C ASP A 56 4.90 -2.89 2.55
N LEU A 57 4.43 -4.12 2.40
CA LEU A 57 3.05 -4.47 2.71
C LEU A 57 2.74 -4.23 4.20
N ALA A 58 3.63 -4.62 5.11
CA ALA A 58 3.44 -4.38 6.54
C ALA A 58 3.34 -2.89 6.87
N VAL A 59 4.15 -2.04 6.23
CA VAL A 59 4.08 -0.60 6.41
C VAL A 59 2.77 -0.04 5.86
N PHE A 60 2.33 -0.46 4.67
CA PHE A 60 1.01 -0.09 4.14
C PHE A 60 -0.12 -0.46 5.11
N LEU A 61 -0.10 -1.68 5.66
CA LEU A 61 -1.11 -2.15 6.62
C LEU A 61 -1.09 -1.36 7.93
N ASN A 62 0.07 -0.94 8.41
CA ASN A 62 0.17 -0.01 9.54
C ASN A 62 -0.47 1.34 9.20
N GLY A 63 -0.22 1.85 7.99
CA GLY A 63 -0.87 3.04 7.46
C GLY A 63 -2.40 2.89 7.43
N LEU A 64 -2.89 1.73 6.99
CA LEU A 64 -4.31 1.42 6.93
C LEU A 64 -4.95 1.34 8.33
N ILE A 65 -4.22 0.78 9.31
CA ILE A 65 -4.64 0.79 10.71
C ILE A 65 -4.78 2.22 11.20
N ILE A 66 -3.80 3.09 10.93
CA ILE A 66 -3.83 4.50 11.30
C ILE A 66 -5.03 5.21 10.65
N GLU A 67 -5.25 4.99 9.36
CA GLU A 67 -6.40 5.57 8.63
C GLU A 67 -7.74 5.15 9.22
N LYS A 68 -7.91 3.88 9.59
CA LYS A 68 -9.20 3.34 10.04
C LYS A 68 -9.46 3.49 11.54
N ARG A 69 -8.40 3.50 12.35
CA ARG A 69 -8.50 3.45 13.82
C ARG A 69 -7.84 4.65 14.51
N GLY A 70 -7.23 5.55 13.75
CA GLY A 70 -6.39 6.62 14.27
C GLY A 70 -4.98 6.13 14.61
N ARG A 71 -4.05 7.08 14.76
CA ARG A 71 -2.73 6.77 15.33
C ARG A 71 -2.95 6.28 16.76
N LYS A 72 -2.44 5.09 17.04
CA LYS A 72 -2.30 4.67 18.42
C LYS A 72 -1.06 5.34 18.95
N ASP A 73 -1.25 6.35 19.81
CA ASP A 73 -0.15 6.81 20.64
C ASP A 73 0.32 5.59 21.45
N GLY A 74 1.63 5.30 21.37
CA GLY A 74 2.25 4.24 22.18
C GLY A 74 2.04 4.50 23.68
N PRO A 75 2.39 3.54 24.56
CA PRO A 75 2.29 3.78 26.01
C PRO A 75 3.00 5.08 26.43
#